data_AF-A0A7X9J3A9-F1
#
_entry.id   AF-A0A7X9J3A9-F1
#
_cell.length_a   1.000
_cell.length_b   1.000
_cell.length_c   1.000
_cell.angle_alpha   90.00
_cell.angle_beta   90.00
_cell.angle_gamma   90.00
#
_symmetry.space_group_name_H-M   'P 1'
#
loop_
_entity.id
_entity.type
_entity.pdbx_description
1 polymer ?
#
loop_
_entity_poly.entity_id
_entity_poly.type
_entity_poly.pdbx_seq_one_letter_code
_entity_poly.pdbx_strand_id
1 'polypeptide(L)'
;MQLTRQQQRTGRGFSLIEMLVVLAILAILMTLIFTPLIGTFNITTRARRTVEVQDAARYASELVTRELGDAMHVVVNQGDYFPFLYYTGGEPGKGDTVAVRGSGYLGVWDNRGNVDNGHDPWIVSGASIDIILPHDTLGLEGGGIQQPLAYEHVTINGSQHPIIVRYFVGLSRPDDIRNGYPSWQNNIITRPRGRENLYTLYRVEFNPYDPHFANWAIPAPGESSPDGREVWRLNPDFFYDPAQVDGHSYAYWWRKKAVAVMPSSATDLVDFVRTNPKDQNSVYTQARCLVSFAPLVMASDTANPVGGGQYPQTFKTQHGHWTGLQND
;
A
#
# COMPACT_ATOMS: atom_id res chain seq x y z
N MET A 1 46.67 82.62 -37.29
CA MET A 1 46.03 82.49 -35.97
C MET A 1 44.92 81.45 -36.08
N GLN A 2 44.76 80.62 -35.04
CA GLN A 2 43.75 79.56 -34.85
C GLN A 2 44.06 78.15 -35.39
N LEU A 3 44.58 77.37 -34.43
CA LEU A 3 44.59 75.92 -34.35
C LEU A 3 43.15 75.39 -34.27
N THR A 4 42.79 74.40 -35.10
CA THR A 4 41.67 73.50 -34.79
C THR A 4 42.19 72.07 -34.82
N ARG A 5 42.65 71.62 -33.65
CA ARG A 5 43.16 70.27 -33.40
C ARG A 5 41.94 69.33 -33.42
N GLN A 6 41.73 68.61 -34.52
CA GLN A 6 40.76 67.52 -34.56
C GLN A 6 41.20 66.42 -33.59
N GLN A 7 40.53 66.32 -32.44
CA GLN A 7 40.54 65.12 -31.61
C GLN A 7 39.83 64.00 -32.38
N GLN A 8 40.59 63.20 -33.11
CA GLN A 8 40.13 61.88 -33.55
C GLN A 8 39.94 61.02 -32.31
N ARG A 9 38.68 60.77 -31.94
CA ARG A 9 38.32 59.67 -31.05
C ARG A 9 38.65 58.37 -31.79
N THR A 10 39.75 57.74 -31.39
CA THR A 10 40.07 56.37 -31.79
C THR A 10 39.09 55.42 -31.09
N GLY A 11 37.91 55.27 -31.68
CA GLY A 11 37.03 54.15 -31.38
C GLY A 11 37.71 52.86 -31.85
N ARG A 12 38.51 52.24 -30.98
CA ARG A 12 39.07 50.91 -31.23
C ARG A 12 37.91 49.91 -31.21
N GLY A 13 37.48 49.46 -32.38
CA GLY A 13 36.54 48.35 -32.50
C GLY A 13 37.22 47.04 -32.08
N PHE A 14 36.48 46.18 -31.39
CA PHE A 14 36.94 44.84 -31.00
C PHE A 14 37.27 43.99 -32.24
N SER A 15 38.36 43.23 -32.16
CA SER A 15 38.74 42.29 -33.21
C SER A 15 37.85 41.05 -33.19
N LEU A 16 37.67 40.43 -34.35
CA LEU A 16 36.88 39.20 -34.50
C LEU A 16 37.44 38.06 -33.63
N ILE A 17 38.77 38.03 -33.45
CA ILE A 17 39.43 37.04 -32.60
C ILE A 17 39.18 37.28 -31.11
N GLU A 18 39.11 38.54 -30.64
CA GLU A 18 38.72 38.84 -29.25
C GLU A 18 37.29 38.37 -28.97
N MET A 19 36.35 38.61 -29.89
CA MET A 19 34.98 38.13 -29.73
C MET A 19 34.91 36.60 -29.72
N LEU A 20 35.73 35.92 -30.53
CA LEU A 20 35.78 34.45 -30.55
C LEU A 20 36.35 33.87 -29.25
N VAL A 21 37.41 34.47 -28.70
CA VAL A 21 38.00 34.05 -27.42
C VAL A 21 37.03 34.26 -26.27
N VAL A 22 36.33 35.39 -26.24
CA VAL A 22 35.30 35.66 -25.20
C VAL A 22 34.18 34.63 -25.26
N LEU A 23 33.68 34.30 -26.46
CA LEU A 23 32.65 33.28 -26.62
C LEU A 23 33.15 31.87 -26.22
N ALA A 24 34.40 31.53 -26.53
CA ALA A 24 35.00 30.25 -26.13
C ALA A 24 35.15 30.15 -24.60
N ILE A 25 35.66 31.19 -23.94
CA ILE A 25 35.78 31.24 -22.48
C ILE A 25 34.40 31.21 -21.82
N LEU A 26 33.42 31.92 -22.37
CA LEU A 26 32.04 31.92 -21.87
C LEU A 26 31.42 30.52 -21.97
N ALA A 27 31.62 29.79 -23.07
CA ALA A 27 31.13 28.42 -23.22
C ALA A 27 31.78 27.46 -22.22
N ILE A 28 33.08 27.58 -21.99
CA ILE A 28 33.80 26.79 -20.97
C ILE A 28 33.28 27.11 -19.57
N LEU A 29 33.16 28.40 -19.22
CA LEU A 29 32.64 28.85 -17.92
C LEU A 29 31.20 28.39 -17.70
N MET A 30 30.33 28.50 -18.70
CA MET A 30 28.96 28.02 -18.62
C MET A 30 28.93 26.51 -18.33
N THR A 31 29.72 25.71 -19.03
CA THR A 31 29.77 24.26 -18.80
C THR A 31 30.26 23.91 -17.40
N LEU A 32 31.27 24.64 -16.91
CA LEU A 32 31.85 24.49 -15.57
C LEU A 32 30.85 24.83 -14.44
N ILE A 33 29.96 25.80 -14.68
CA ILE A 33 28.96 26.25 -13.70
C ILE A 33 27.68 25.40 -13.78
N PHE A 34 27.19 25.07 -14.98
CA PHE A 34 25.92 24.35 -15.14
C PHE A 34 25.97 22.90 -14.65
N THR A 35 27.10 22.22 -14.82
CA THR A 35 27.27 20.82 -14.38
C THR A 35 27.03 20.63 -12.88
N PRO A 36 27.69 21.38 -11.97
CA PRO A 36 27.42 21.26 -10.54
C PRO A 36 26.03 21.78 -10.15
N LEU A 37 25.51 22.81 -10.83
CA LEU A 37 24.19 23.39 -10.54
C LEU A 37 23.04 22.40 -10.82
N ILE A 38 23.10 21.66 -11.93
CA ILE A 38 22.18 20.54 -12.22
C ILE A 38 22.34 19.43 -11.17
N GLY A 39 23.58 19.14 -10.76
CA GLY A 39 23.87 18.20 -9.68
C GLY A 39 23.20 18.59 -8.37
N THR A 40 23.27 19.86 -7.97
CA THR A 40 22.63 20.38 -6.75
C THR A 40 21.11 20.24 -6.79
N PHE A 41 20.46 20.58 -7.91
CA PHE A 41 19.01 20.42 -8.05
C PHE A 41 18.55 18.96 -7.88
N ASN A 42 19.31 18.01 -8.42
CA ASN A 42 19.02 16.59 -8.27
C ASN A 42 19.18 16.14 -6.80
N ILE A 43 20.21 16.63 -6.10
CA ILE A 43 20.42 16.33 -4.67
C ILE A 43 19.28 16.91 -3.83
N THR A 44 18.91 18.17 -4.04
CA THR A 44 17.82 18.81 -3.28
C THR A 44 16.48 18.13 -3.53
N THR A 45 16.19 17.75 -4.77
CA THR A 45 14.95 17.02 -5.12
C THR A 45 14.91 15.63 -4.47
N ARG A 46 16.04 14.90 -4.48
CA ARG A 46 16.14 13.60 -3.81
C ARG A 46 16.01 13.73 -2.30
N ALA A 47 16.68 14.71 -1.69
CA ALA A 47 16.61 14.97 -0.26
C ALA A 47 15.18 15.28 0.17
N ARG A 48 14.47 16.15 -0.57
CA ARG A 48 13.06 16.46 -0.32
C ARG A 48 12.17 15.22 -0.37
N ARG A 49 12.32 14.38 -1.41
CA ARG A 49 11.58 13.11 -1.50
C ARG A 49 11.88 12.17 -0.34
N THR A 50 13.15 12.06 0.09
CA THR A 50 13.51 11.24 1.24
C THR A 50 12.84 11.73 2.52
N VAL A 51 12.77 13.05 2.75
CA VAL A 51 12.07 13.62 3.92
C VAL A 51 10.57 13.32 3.85
N GLU A 52 9.94 13.54 2.70
CA GLU A 52 8.51 13.24 2.48
C GLU A 52 8.19 11.76 2.73
N VAL A 53 9.06 10.84 2.28
CA VAL A 53 8.93 9.39 2.54
C VAL A 53 9.05 9.07 4.02
N GLN A 54 10.00 9.67 4.72
CA GLN A 54 10.21 9.42 6.15
C GLN A 54 9.05 9.92 7.01
N ASP A 55 8.55 11.12 6.72
CA ASP A 55 7.40 11.68 7.44
C ASP A 55 6.13 10.88 7.17
N ALA A 56 5.91 10.45 5.92
CA ALA A 56 4.79 9.58 5.57
C ALA A 56 4.91 8.19 6.23
N ALA A 57 6.12 7.62 6.29
CA ALA A 57 6.34 6.36 6.98
C ALA A 57 6.07 6.49 8.48
N ARG A 58 6.52 7.58 9.11
CA ARG A 58 6.25 7.86 10.53
C ARG A 58 4.75 7.99 10.79
N TYR A 59 4.05 8.77 9.97
CA TYR A 59 2.60 8.93 10.06
C TYR A 59 1.87 7.59 9.89
N ALA A 60 2.24 6.81 8.87
CA ALA A 60 1.64 5.50 8.62
C ALA A 60 1.87 4.54 9.80
N SER A 61 3.08 4.49 10.35
CA SER A 61 3.40 3.66 11.52
C SER A 61 2.64 4.09 12.76
N GLU A 62 2.53 5.40 13.04
CA GLU A 62 1.77 5.93 14.18
C GLU A 62 0.28 5.59 14.06
N LEU A 63 -0.30 5.79 12.87
CA LEU A 63 -1.70 5.49 12.60
C LEU A 63 -1.99 4.00 12.78
N VAL A 64 -1.21 3.14 12.13
CA VAL A 64 -1.37 1.68 12.21
C VAL A 64 -1.17 1.20 13.65
N THR A 65 -0.15 1.69 14.36
CA THR A 65 0.13 1.25 15.74
C THR A 65 -0.99 1.65 16.69
N ARG A 66 -1.55 2.86 16.52
CA ARG A 66 -2.70 3.31 17.30
C ARG A 66 -3.92 2.42 17.05
N GLU A 67 -4.27 2.21 15.78
CA GLU A 67 -5.44 1.40 15.43
C GLU A 67 -5.27 -0.07 15.81
N LEU A 68 -4.06 -0.63 15.74
CA LEU A 68 -3.77 -1.96 16.26
C LEU A 68 -3.88 -2.03 17.79
N GLY A 69 -3.49 -0.97 18.50
CA GLY A 69 -3.63 -0.88 19.96
C GLY A 69 -5.10 -0.83 20.41
N ASP A 70 -5.95 -0.23 19.60
CA ASP A 70 -7.39 -0.10 19.88
C ASP A 70 -8.22 -1.28 19.32
N ALA A 71 -7.66 -2.09 18.42
CA ALA A 71 -8.38 -3.13 17.71
C ALA A 71 -9.01 -4.19 18.65
N MET A 72 -10.29 -4.48 18.41
CA MET A 72 -11.00 -5.58 19.08
C MET A 72 -10.63 -6.94 18.50
N HIS A 73 -10.29 -6.99 17.21
CA HIS A 73 -9.86 -8.20 16.52
C HIS A 73 -8.83 -7.86 15.44
N VAL A 74 -7.82 -8.71 15.26
CA VAL A 74 -6.74 -8.53 14.28
C VAL A 74 -6.54 -9.84 13.51
N VAL A 75 -6.51 -9.76 12.18
CA VAL A 75 -6.35 -10.91 11.28
C VAL A 75 -5.10 -10.76 10.44
N VAL A 76 -4.09 -11.57 10.75
CA VAL A 76 -2.73 -11.45 10.20
C VAL A 76 -2.25 -12.72 9.49
N ASN A 77 -2.63 -13.93 9.93
CA ASN A 77 -2.29 -15.20 9.27
C ASN A 77 -3.14 -16.39 9.79
N GLN A 78 -3.11 -17.54 9.08
CA GLN A 78 -4.07 -18.66 9.13
C GLN A 78 -4.80 -18.91 10.48
N GLY A 79 -6.08 -18.56 10.47
CA GLY A 79 -7.10 -18.81 11.49
C GLY A 79 -8.42 -18.30 10.92
N ASP A 80 -9.51 -19.00 11.20
CA ASP A 80 -10.84 -18.59 10.74
C ASP A 80 -11.12 -17.19 11.30
N TYR A 81 -11.60 -16.29 10.45
CA TYR A 81 -12.07 -15.01 10.97
C TYR A 81 -13.31 -15.24 11.85
N PHE A 82 -13.08 -15.45 13.14
CA PHE A 82 -14.13 -15.45 14.15
C PHE A 82 -14.29 -14.01 14.64
N PRO A 83 -15.48 -13.38 14.56
CA PRO A 83 -16.79 -14.02 14.63
C PRO A 83 -17.60 -14.04 13.32
N PHE A 84 -16.98 -13.85 12.13
CA PHE A 84 -17.78 -13.73 10.92
C PHE A 84 -17.94 -15.03 10.15
N LEU A 85 -19.11 -15.17 9.56
CA LEU A 85 -19.40 -16.18 8.55
C LEU A 85 -19.54 -15.46 7.22
N TYR A 86 -18.70 -15.81 6.25
CA TYR A 86 -18.95 -15.38 4.87
C TYR A 86 -20.11 -16.19 4.32
N TYR A 87 -21.00 -15.55 3.58
CA TYR A 87 -22.13 -16.22 2.96
C TYR A 87 -21.82 -16.41 1.48
N THR A 88 -21.84 -17.64 0.98
CA THR A 88 -21.51 -17.92 -0.43
C THR A 88 -22.45 -17.24 -1.42
N GLY A 89 -23.64 -16.83 -0.98
CA GLY A 89 -24.57 -16.00 -1.74
C GLY A 89 -24.31 -14.48 -1.68
N GLY A 90 -23.20 -14.05 -1.08
CA GLY A 90 -22.79 -12.64 -0.95
C GLY A 90 -23.55 -11.84 0.11
N GLU A 91 -24.61 -12.41 0.69
CA GLU A 91 -25.47 -11.76 1.69
C GLU A 91 -25.89 -12.76 2.80
N PRO A 92 -26.07 -12.31 4.04
CA PRO A 92 -26.59 -13.11 5.14
C PRO A 92 -27.89 -13.84 4.82
N GLY A 93 -27.90 -15.16 5.02
CA GLY A 93 -29.05 -16.03 4.75
C GLY A 93 -29.18 -16.47 3.29
N LYS A 94 -28.28 -16.04 2.39
CA LYS A 94 -28.16 -16.58 1.03
C LYS A 94 -26.91 -17.46 0.92
N GLY A 95 -27.11 -18.72 0.53
CA GLY A 95 -26.01 -19.68 0.44
C GLY A 95 -25.54 -20.20 1.81
N ASP A 96 -24.38 -20.83 1.81
CA ASP A 96 -23.79 -21.46 2.98
C ASP A 96 -22.86 -20.49 3.73
N THR A 97 -22.77 -20.69 5.04
CA THR A 97 -21.80 -19.98 5.89
C THR A 97 -20.45 -20.67 5.82
N VAL A 98 -19.43 -19.96 5.33
CA VAL A 98 -18.06 -20.44 5.20
C VAL A 98 -17.10 -19.58 6.01
N ALA A 99 -16.08 -20.22 6.57
CA ALA A 99 -14.98 -19.52 7.20
C ALA A 99 -14.08 -18.95 6.11
N VAL A 100 -13.66 -17.70 6.28
CA VAL A 100 -12.57 -17.13 5.48
C VAL A 100 -11.30 -17.30 6.30
N ARG A 101 -10.20 -17.67 5.64
CA ARG A 101 -8.86 -17.68 6.23
C ARG A 101 -8.11 -16.44 5.79
N GLY A 102 -7.54 -15.74 6.78
CA GLY A 102 -6.59 -14.67 6.52
C GLY A 102 -5.30 -15.25 5.93
N SER A 103 -4.83 -14.68 4.83
CA SER A 103 -3.58 -15.10 4.18
C SER A 103 -2.49 -14.01 4.20
N GLY A 104 -2.85 -12.76 4.49
CA GLY A 104 -1.94 -11.62 4.65
C GLY A 104 -1.05 -11.30 3.44
N TYR A 105 -1.14 -12.05 2.34
CA TYR A 105 -0.31 -11.89 1.14
C TYR A 105 -1.11 -11.26 0.01
N LEU A 106 -0.41 -10.58 -0.90
CA LEU A 106 -0.97 -9.98 -2.10
C LEU A 106 -0.17 -10.38 -3.34
N GLY A 107 -0.85 -10.40 -4.49
CA GLY A 107 -0.22 -10.53 -5.80
C GLY A 107 0.31 -9.18 -6.30
N VAL A 108 1.55 -9.15 -6.78
CA VAL A 108 2.18 -7.95 -7.35
C VAL A 108 2.77 -8.21 -8.74
N TRP A 109 2.77 -7.16 -9.54
CA TRP A 109 3.01 -7.17 -10.97
C TRP A 109 4.09 -6.15 -11.32
N ASP A 110 5.16 -6.65 -11.89
CA ASP A 110 6.29 -5.86 -12.36
C ASP A 110 5.97 -5.14 -13.67
N ASN A 111 6.92 -4.33 -14.12
CA ASN A 111 6.81 -3.52 -15.34
C ASN A 111 6.86 -4.34 -16.64
N ARG A 112 7.16 -5.63 -16.57
CA ARG A 112 7.26 -6.57 -17.69
C ARG A 112 6.10 -7.56 -17.75
N GLY A 113 5.12 -7.45 -16.84
CA GLY A 113 4.00 -8.38 -16.77
C GLY A 113 4.44 -9.75 -16.28
N ASN A 114 5.40 -9.78 -15.36
CA ASN A 114 5.88 -10.97 -14.66
C ASN A 114 6.40 -12.08 -15.60
N VAL A 115 6.94 -11.71 -16.76
CA VAL A 115 7.55 -12.66 -17.72
C VAL A 115 8.59 -13.58 -17.06
N ASP A 116 9.30 -13.08 -16.06
CA ASP A 116 10.32 -13.86 -15.35
C ASP A 116 9.73 -14.80 -14.30
N ASN A 117 8.46 -14.63 -13.95
CA ASN A 117 7.69 -15.48 -13.06
C ASN A 117 6.57 -16.21 -13.83
N GLY A 118 6.81 -16.55 -15.10
CA GLY A 118 5.85 -17.32 -15.91
C GLY A 118 4.54 -16.62 -16.21
N HIS A 119 4.47 -15.28 -16.10
CA HIS A 119 3.25 -14.47 -16.12
C HIS A 119 2.36 -14.59 -14.87
N ASP A 120 2.84 -15.23 -13.80
CA ASP A 120 2.14 -15.31 -12.53
C ASP A 120 2.45 -14.10 -11.63
N PRO A 121 1.51 -13.64 -10.79
CA PRO A 121 1.77 -12.61 -9.79
C PRO A 121 2.92 -13.00 -8.86
N TRP A 122 3.79 -12.06 -8.54
CA TRP A 122 4.76 -12.23 -7.45
C TRP A 122 4.00 -12.21 -6.12
N ILE A 123 4.28 -13.15 -5.23
CA ILE A 123 3.62 -13.21 -3.92
C ILE A 123 4.42 -12.41 -2.91
N VAL A 124 3.79 -11.43 -2.27
CA VAL A 124 4.38 -10.66 -1.16
C VAL A 124 3.60 -10.89 0.13
N SER A 125 4.25 -11.51 1.11
CA SER A 125 3.64 -11.83 2.42
C SER A 125 3.61 -10.62 3.35
N GLY A 126 2.58 -10.56 4.21
CA GLY A 126 2.37 -9.45 5.14
C GLY A 126 2.05 -8.12 4.43
N ALA A 127 1.63 -8.16 3.18
CA ALA A 127 1.28 -6.98 2.40
C ALA A 127 -0.15 -6.47 2.69
N SER A 128 -0.91 -7.20 3.52
CA SER A 128 -2.20 -6.76 4.05
C SER A 128 -2.44 -7.22 5.48
N ILE A 129 -3.30 -6.50 6.19
CA ILE A 129 -3.81 -6.84 7.51
C ILE A 129 -5.25 -6.32 7.64
N ASP A 130 -6.11 -7.11 8.26
CA ASP A 130 -7.49 -6.74 8.55
C ASP A 130 -7.68 -6.61 10.05
N ILE A 131 -8.35 -5.54 10.47
CA ILE A 131 -8.65 -5.26 11.88
C ILE A 131 -10.10 -4.85 12.04
N ILE A 132 -10.68 -5.16 13.20
CA ILE A 132 -11.98 -4.68 13.63
C ILE A 132 -11.73 -3.67 14.74
N LEU A 133 -12.09 -2.41 14.50
CA LEU A 133 -11.98 -1.35 15.47
C LEU A 133 -13.22 -1.28 16.37
N PRO A 134 -13.07 -0.82 17.62
CA PRO A 134 -14.22 -0.43 18.42
C PRO A 134 -14.96 0.71 17.73
N HIS A 135 -16.28 0.71 17.84
CA HIS A 135 -17.16 1.77 17.41
C HIS A 135 -16.76 3.03 18.16
N ASP A 136 -16.22 4.00 17.43
CA ASP A 136 -15.94 5.30 18.00
C ASP A 136 -17.24 6.11 18.12
N THR A 137 -18.04 5.81 19.14
CA THR A 137 -19.11 6.71 19.58
C THR A 137 -18.57 7.91 20.37
N LEU A 138 -17.25 8.03 20.52
CA LEU A 138 -16.59 8.97 21.42
C LEU A 138 -15.80 10.07 20.70
N GLY A 139 -16.04 10.27 19.40
CA GLY A 139 -15.60 11.46 18.69
C GLY A 139 -15.95 12.72 19.49
N LEU A 140 -14.94 13.34 20.08
CA LEU A 140 -14.92 14.75 20.52
C LEU A 140 -15.74 15.16 21.76
N GLU A 141 -16.47 14.28 22.44
CA GLU A 141 -17.26 14.64 23.64
C GLU A 141 -16.89 13.86 24.91
N GLY A 142 -15.65 14.00 25.41
CA GLY A 142 -15.31 13.91 26.84
C GLY A 142 -15.96 12.83 27.73
N GLY A 143 -16.35 11.69 27.17
CA GLY A 143 -17.12 10.64 27.85
C GLY A 143 -16.26 9.42 28.06
N GLY A 144 -16.20 8.92 29.28
CA GLY A 144 -15.37 7.78 29.65
C GLY A 144 -15.65 6.52 28.81
N ILE A 145 -14.66 5.64 28.77
CA ILE A 145 -14.72 4.32 28.11
C ILE A 145 -15.97 3.58 28.62
N GLN A 146 -17.00 3.42 27.76
CA GLN A 146 -18.08 2.49 28.04
C GLN A 146 -17.58 1.07 27.75
N GLN A 147 -17.57 0.23 28.77
CA GLN A 147 -17.44 -1.21 28.60
C GLN A 147 -18.84 -1.86 28.60
N PRO A 148 -19.09 -2.84 27.72
CA PRO A 148 -18.17 -3.41 26.73
C PRO A 148 -17.98 -2.48 25.51
N LEU A 149 -16.78 -2.51 24.93
CA LEU A 149 -16.51 -1.87 23.64
C LEU A 149 -17.41 -2.55 22.59
N ALA A 150 -18.22 -1.77 21.88
CA ALA A 150 -18.94 -2.22 20.69
C ALA A 150 -18.06 -2.00 19.46
N TYR A 151 -18.33 -2.66 18.34
CA TYR A 151 -17.71 -2.40 17.04
C TYR A 151 -18.72 -1.72 16.10
N GLU A 152 -18.21 -0.96 15.13
CA GLU A 152 -19.05 -0.41 14.08
C GLU A 152 -19.56 -1.57 13.20
N HIS A 153 -20.86 -1.60 12.93
CA HIS A 153 -21.48 -2.73 12.26
C HIS A 153 -22.54 -2.32 11.25
N VAL A 154 -22.73 -3.19 10.27
CA VAL A 154 -23.92 -3.21 9.43
C VAL A 154 -24.89 -4.24 9.98
N THR A 155 -26.18 -3.91 10.03
CA THR A 155 -27.23 -4.86 10.40
C THR A 155 -27.84 -5.44 9.14
N ILE A 156 -27.78 -6.76 8.99
CA ILE A 156 -28.35 -7.47 7.86
C ILE A 156 -29.20 -8.62 8.38
N ASN A 157 -30.48 -8.66 7.98
CA ASN A 157 -31.45 -9.66 8.42
C ASN A 157 -31.52 -9.82 9.95
N GLY A 158 -31.30 -8.73 10.69
CA GLY A 158 -31.32 -8.69 12.17
C GLY A 158 -30.02 -9.12 12.84
N SER A 159 -29.02 -9.58 12.09
CA SER A 159 -27.68 -9.91 12.58
C SER A 159 -26.74 -8.71 12.40
N GLN A 160 -25.91 -8.44 13.40
CA GLN A 160 -24.88 -7.40 13.35
C GLN A 160 -23.59 -7.98 12.78
N HIS A 161 -22.99 -7.28 11.83
CA HIS A 161 -21.75 -7.67 11.18
C HIS A 161 -20.73 -6.53 11.20
N PRO A 162 -19.48 -6.79 11.62
CA PRO A 162 -18.48 -5.73 11.78
C PRO A 162 -18.07 -5.10 10.45
N ILE A 163 -17.81 -3.80 10.48
CA ILE A 163 -17.03 -3.10 9.46
C ILE A 163 -15.56 -3.50 9.64
N ILE A 164 -14.90 -3.83 8.53
CA ILE A 164 -13.50 -4.25 8.53
C ILE A 164 -12.65 -3.06 8.09
N VAL A 165 -11.59 -2.78 8.86
CA VAL A 165 -10.53 -1.87 8.44
C VAL A 165 -9.40 -2.71 7.85
N ARG A 166 -9.09 -2.50 6.58
CA ARG A 166 -8.00 -3.17 5.87
C ARG A 166 -6.88 -2.19 5.57
N TYR A 167 -5.68 -2.57 5.96
CA TYR A 167 -4.46 -2.00 5.41
C TYR A 167 -3.91 -2.92 4.34
N PHE A 168 -3.54 -2.37 3.18
CA PHE A 168 -3.02 -3.18 2.08
C PHE A 168 -2.13 -2.39 1.13
N VAL A 169 -1.19 -3.08 0.49
CA VAL A 169 -0.33 -2.49 -0.53
C VAL A 169 -0.97 -2.65 -1.91
N GLY A 170 -1.22 -1.52 -2.58
CA GLY A 170 -1.90 -1.48 -3.87
C GLY A 170 -1.25 -0.52 -4.86
N LEU A 171 -1.46 -0.71 -6.16
CA LEU A 171 -1.03 0.26 -7.17
C LEU A 171 -1.73 1.62 -6.98
N SER A 172 -1.03 2.70 -7.35
CA SER A 172 -1.55 4.07 -7.23
C SER A 172 -2.63 4.42 -8.24
N ARG A 173 -2.58 3.77 -9.42
CA ARG A 173 -3.51 3.94 -10.54
C ARG A 173 -3.91 2.58 -11.11
N PRO A 174 -4.59 1.74 -10.31
CA PRO A 174 -4.98 0.39 -10.75
C PRO A 174 -6.04 0.46 -11.88
N ASP A 175 -6.70 1.60 -12.05
CA ASP A 175 -7.77 1.88 -12.99
C ASP A 175 -7.28 2.54 -14.30
N ASP A 176 -5.98 2.84 -14.46
CA ASP A 176 -5.45 3.40 -15.71
C ASP A 176 -5.53 2.35 -16.82
N ILE A 177 -6.56 2.44 -17.67
CA ILE A 177 -6.81 1.46 -18.73
C ILE A 177 -5.82 1.68 -19.88
N ARG A 178 -5.04 0.65 -20.21
CA ARG A 178 -4.23 0.58 -21.44
C ARG A 178 -4.72 -0.56 -22.31
N ASN A 179 -5.09 -0.27 -23.56
CA ASN A 179 -5.55 -1.25 -24.53
C ASN A 179 -6.72 -2.14 -24.03
N GLY A 180 -7.64 -1.57 -23.23
CA GLY A 180 -8.79 -2.30 -22.69
C GLY A 180 -8.50 -3.15 -21.44
N TYR A 181 -7.26 -3.16 -20.95
CA TYR A 181 -6.87 -3.83 -19.70
C TYR A 181 -6.39 -2.80 -18.69
N PRO A 182 -6.73 -2.92 -17.40
CA PRO A 182 -6.19 -2.03 -16.39
C PRO A 182 -4.67 -2.19 -16.29
N SER A 183 -3.96 -1.09 -16.02
CA SER A 183 -2.50 -1.07 -15.93
C SER A 183 -2.08 -1.69 -14.60
N TRP A 184 -2.04 -3.02 -14.56
CA TRP A 184 -1.51 -3.80 -13.44
C TRP A 184 0.01 -3.65 -13.29
N GLN A 185 0.68 -3.02 -14.24
CA GLN A 185 2.14 -2.91 -14.27
C GLN A 185 2.62 -1.69 -13.49
N ASN A 186 3.60 -1.93 -12.63
CA ASN A 186 4.39 -0.87 -12.01
C ASN A 186 5.30 -0.19 -13.05
N ASN A 187 5.13 1.11 -13.30
CA ASN A 187 5.70 1.78 -14.48
C ASN A 187 6.82 2.80 -14.22
N ILE A 188 7.06 3.28 -12.98
CA ILE A 188 8.05 4.36 -12.74
C ILE A 188 9.48 3.90 -12.69
N ILE A 189 9.77 2.77 -12.03
CA ILE A 189 11.15 2.41 -11.71
C ILE A 189 11.97 2.09 -12.97
N THR A 190 11.29 1.77 -14.08
CA THR A 190 11.92 1.08 -15.21
C THR A 190 11.42 1.49 -16.59
N ARG A 191 10.35 2.30 -16.68
CA ARG A 191 9.87 2.85 -17.96
C ARG A 191 9.76 4.37 -17.87
N PRO A 192 10.80 5.12 -18.26
CA PRO A 192 10.84 6.59 -18.17
C PRO A 192 9.74 7.33 -18.96
N ARG A 193 8.96 6.60 -19.78
CA ARG A 193 7.92 7.14 -20.66
C ARG A 193 6.49 6.80 -20.21
N GLY A 194 6.31 6.19 -19.03
CA GLY A 194 5.01 5.82 -18.48
C GLY A 194 4.50 6.77 -17.40
N ARG A 195 3.17 6.82 -17.24
CA ARG A 195 2.55 7.40 -16.04
C ARG A 195 2.96 6.64 -14.79
N GLU A 196 3.08 7.40 -13.71
CA GLU A 196 3.38 6.92 -12.37
C GLU A 196 2.32 5.93 -11.86
N ASN A 197 2.74 4.72 -11.48
CA ASN A 197 1.89 3.65 -10.97
C ASN A 197 2.65 2.80 -9.92
N LEU A 198 3.12 3.43 -8.84
CA LEU A 198 3.84 2.77 -7.75
C LEU A 198 2.91 2.00 -6.82
N TYR A 199 3.48 1.05 -6.08
CA TYR A 199 2.82 0.45 -4.94
C TYR A 199 2.80 1.41 -3.75
N THR A 200 1.63 1.52 -3.14
CA THR A 200 1.26 2.48 -2.10
C THR A 200 0.50 1.76 -0.99
N LEU A 201 0.71 2.18 0.26
CA LEU A 201 -0.05 1.66 1.39
C LEU A 201 -1.40 2.38 1.47
N TYR A 202 -2.46 1.59 1.46
CA TYR A 202 -3.83 2.04 1.61
C TYR A 202 -4.41 1.62 2.94
N ARG A 203 -5.35 2.43 3.41
CA ARG A 203 -6.30 2.11 4.47
C ARG A 203 -7.71 2.21 3.90
N VAL A 204 -8.55 1.22 4.16
CA VAL A 204 -9.95 1.24 3.74
C VAL A 204 -10.82 0.63 4.82
N GLU A 205 -11.95 1.29 5.09
CA GLU A 205 -13.03 0.74 5.90
C GLU A 205 -14.10 0.23 4.94
N PHE A 206 -14.47 -1.04 5.06
CA PHE A 206 -15.44 -1.64 4.16
C PHE A 206 -16.38 -2.60 4.86
N ASN A 207 -17.61 -2.67 4.32
CA ASN A 207 -18.59 -3.67 4.68
C ASN A 207 -18.32 -4.94 3.85
N PRO A 208 -18.06 -6.11 4.47
CA PRO A 208 -17.80 -7.36 3.73
C PRO A 208 -18.98 -7.87 2.90
N TYR A 209 -20.19 -7.33 3.09
CA TYR A 209 -21.40 -7.67 2.34
C TYR A 209 -21.85 -6.58 1.37
N ASP A 210 -21.06 -5.52 1.20
CA ASP A 210 -21.31 -4.55 0.15
C ASP A 210 -20.92 -5.18 -1.21
N PRO A 211 -21.83 -5.22 -2.20
CA PRO A 211 -21.54 -5.76 -3.53
C PRO A 211 -20.31 -5.14 -4.20
N HIS A 212 -19.97 -3.88 -3.90
CA HIS A 212 -18.78 -3.21 -4.45
C HIS A 212 -17.46 -3.75 -3.88
N PHE A 213 -17.52 -4.59 -2.86
CA PHE A 213 -16.37 -5.23 -2.20
C PHE A 213 -16.44 -6.75 -2.20
N ALA A 214 -17.47 -7.36 -2.80
CA ALA A 214 -17.77 -8.79 -2.70
C ALA A 214 -16.62 -9.73 -3.12
N ASN A 215 -15.64 -9.24 -3.88
CA ASN A 215 -14.46 -9.97 -4.30
C ASN A 215 -13.33 -10.06 -3.25
N TRP A 216 -13.57 -9.59 -2.02
CA TRP A 216 -12.57 -9.59 -0.95
C TRP A 216 -12.13 -10.99 -0.50
N ALA A 217 -12.96 -12.01 -0.76
CA ALA A 217 -12.69 -13.42 -0.48
C ALA A 217 -13.01 -14.29 -1.71
N ILE A 218 -12.28 -15.40 -1.85
CA ILE A 218 -12.45 -16.38 -2.94
C ILE A 218 -12.48 -17.81 -2.37
N PRO A 219 -13.11 -18.77 -3.07
CA PRO A 219 -13.02 -20.18 -2.71
C PRO A 219 -11.56 -20.67 -2.66
N ALA A 220 -11.24 -21.54 -1.71
CA ALA A 220 -9.94 -22.21 -1.60
C ALA A 220 -10.09 -23.71 -1.92
N PRO A 221 -10.23 -24.10 -3.20
CA PRO A 221 -10.43 -25.50 -3.57
C PRO A 221 -9.24 -26.36 -3.12
N GLY A 222 -9.54 -27.43 -2.40
CA GLY A 222 -8.54 -28.33 -1.80
C GLY A 222 -8.21 -28.02 -0.32
N GLU A 223 -8.72 -26.91 0.22
CA GLU A 223 -8.72 -26.66 1.66
C GLU A 223 -10.07 -27.06 2.27
N SER A 224 -10.03 -27.76 3.40
CA SER A 224 -11.22 -28.13 4.17
C SER A 224 -11.06 -27.70 5.62
N SER A 225 -12.16 -27.23 6.21
CA SER A 225 -12.27 -27.05 7.66
C SER A 225 -12.14 -28.42 8.35
N PRO A 226 -11.71 -28.51 9.62
CA PRO A 226 -11.76 -29.75 10.40
C PRO A 226 -13.13 -30.46 10.34
N ASP A 227 -14.22 -29.70 10.19
CA ASP A 227 -15.59 -30.20 10.09
C ASP A 227 -16.04 -30.52 8.65
N GLY A 228 -15.12 -30.53 7.68
CA GLY A 228 -15.41 -30.86 6.28
C GLY A 228 -16.16 -29.78 5.48
N ARG A 229 -16.28 -28.57 6.03
CA ARG A 229 -16.90 -27.42 5.33
C ARG A 229 -15.96 -26.79 4.32
N GLU A 230 -16.54 -26.16 3.29
CA GLU A 230 -15.82 -25.34 2.32
C GLU A 230 -15.08 -24.20 3.03
N VAL A 231 -13.83 -23.98 2.62
CA VAL A 231 -12.97 -22.93 3.15
C VAL A 231 -12.77 -21.87 2.07
N TRP A 232 -12.89 -20.62 2.47
CA TRP A 232 -12.57 -19.47 1.65
C TRP A 232 -11.30 -18.83 2.16
N ARG A 233 -10.63 -18.06 1.31
CA ARG A 233 -9.46 -17.27 1.69
C ARG A 233 -9.61 -15.84 1.23
N LEU A 234 -8.88 -14.94 1.88
CA LEU A 234 -8.72 -13.58 1.37
C LEU A 234 -8.22 -13.64 -0.08
N ASN A 235 -8.88 -12.91 -0.97
CA ASN A 235 -8.49 -12.84 -2.37
C ASN A 235 -7.22 -11.99 -2.50
N PRO A 236 -6.05 -12.55 -2.83
CA PRO A 236 -4.80 -11.79 -2.89
C PRO A 236 -4.76 -10.75 -4.02
N ASP A 237 -5.68 -10.87 -4.97
CA ASP A 237 -5.80 -10.00 -6.14
C ASP A 237 -7.07 -9.15 -6.12
N PHE A 238 -7.74 -9.01 -4.95
CA PHE A 238 -9.00 -8.27 -4.82
C PHE A 238 -8.94 -6.86 -5.41
N PHE A 239 -7.78 -6.21 -5.29
CA PHE A 239 -7.56 -4.84 -5.75
C PHE A 239 -7.32 -4.74 -7.26
N TYR A 240 -7.03 -5.87 -7.91
CA TYR A 240 -6.71 -5.98 -9.34
C TYR A 240 -7.72 -6.81 -10.12
N ASP A 241 -8.85 -7.12 -9.50
CA ASP A 241 -9.90 -7.88 -10.15
C ASP A 241 -10.60 -7.02 -11.23
N PRO A 242 -10.58 -7.44 -12.51
CA PRO A 242 -11.22 -6.72 -13.60
C PRO A 242 -12.74 -6.89 -13.62
N ALA A 243 -13.31 -7.80 -12.83
CA ALA A 243 -14.75 -7.99 -12.76
C ALA A 243 -15.45 -6.68 -12.37
N GLN A 244 -16.63 -6.47 -12.94
CA GLN A 244 -17.35 -5.21 -12.85
C GLN A 244 -18.61 -5.35 -12.00
N VAL A 245 -18.86 -4.31 -11.19
CA VAL A 245 -20.10 -4.09 -10.44
C VAL A 245 -20.54 -2.65 -10.76
N ASP A 246 -21.79 -2.49 -11.17
CA ASP A 246 -22.36 -1.20 -11.60
C ASP A 246 -21.54 -0.46 -12.66
N GLY A 247 -21.00 -1.20 -13.63
CA GLY A 247 -20.23 -0.65 -14.76
C GLY A 247 -18.81 -0.20 -14.42
N HIS A 248 -18.34 -0.45 -13.19
CA HIS A 248 -16.97 -0.15 -12.75
C HIS A 248 -16.29 -1.40 -12.21
N SER A 249 -14.95 -1.50 -12.35
CA SER A 249 -14.18 -2.62 -11.79
C SER A 249 -14.15 -2.57 -10.27
N TYR A 250 -13.87 -3.71 -9.62
CA TYR A 250 -13.59 -3.73 -8.19
C TYR A 250 -12.43 -2.81 -7.82
N ALA A 251 -11.37 -2.79 -8.64
CA ALA A 251 -10.24 -1.87 -8.47
C ALA A 251 -10.68 -0.40 -8.33
N TYR A 252 -11.66 0.04 -9.13
CA TYR A 252 -12.23 1.38 -9.02
C TYR A 252 -12.92 1.61 -7.67
N TRP A 253 -13.76 0.68 -7.22
CA TRP A 253 -14.51 0.81 -5.97
C TRP A 253 -13.59 0.81 -4.74
N TRP A 254 -12.66 -0.14 -4.68
CA TRP A 254 -11.63 -0.17 -3.64
C TRP A 254 -10.81 1.12 -3.63
N ARG A 255 -10.36 1.59 -4.81
CA ARG A 255 -9.56 2.83 -4.90
C ARG A 255 -10.34 4.07 -4.48
N LYS A 256 -11.63 4.15 -4.83
CA LYS A 256 -12.53 5.26 -4.49
C LYS A 256 -12.76 5.38 -2.99
N LYS A 257 -12.75 4.27 -2.26
CA LYS A 257 -12.99 4.21 -0.81
C LYS A 257 -11.71 4.20 0.02
N ALA A 258 -10.60 3.74 -0.54
CA ALA A 258 -9.31 3.68 0.14
C ALA A 258 -8.60 5.05 0.22
N VAL A 259 -7.99 5.31 1.37
CA VAL A 259 -7.12 6.46 1.62
C VAL A 259 -5.66 6.02 1.48
N ALA A 260 -4.87 6.74 0.67
CA ALA A 260 -3.43 6.51 0.58
C ALA A 260 -2.76 7.05 1.85
N VAL A 261 -2.24 6.16 2.68
CA VAL A 261 -1.55 6.52 3.94
C VAL A 261 -0.11 6.92 3.68
N MET A 262 0.50 6.35 2.63
CA MET A 262 1.83 6.71 2.17
C MET A 262 1.76 7.19 0.71
N PRO A 263 2.02 8.48 0.41
CA PRO A 263 1.66 9.06 -0.87
C PRO A 263 2.45 8.46 -2.05
N SER A 264 1.73 8.27 -3.15
CA SER A 264 2.12 7.45 -4.30
C SER A 264 3.26 7.97 -5.18
N SER A 265 3.73 9.20 -4.96
CA SER A 265 4.83 9.79 -5.73
C SER A 265 6.17 9.77 -5.00
N ALA A 266 6.17 9.40 -3.71
CA ALA A 266 7.32 9.57 -2.84
C ALA A 266 8.22 8.31 -2.83
N THR A 267 7.62 7.12 -2.77
CA THR A 267 8.34 5.84 -2.83
C THR A 267 7.49 4.75 -3.44
N ASP A 268 8.15 3.72 -3.94
CA ASP A 268 7.52 2.45 -4.26
C ASP A 268 7.64 1.50 -3.07
N LEU A 269 6.54 0.88 -2.65
CA LEU A 269 6.54 -0.05 -1.52
C LEU A 269 6.84 -1.49 -1.90
N VAL A 270 6.99 -1.79 -3.19
CA VAL A 270 7.43 -3.10 -3.64
C VAL A 270 8.75 -2.98 -4.38
N ASP A 271 9.78 -3.63 -3.85
CA ASP A 271 11.08 -3.74 -4.48
C ASP A 271 11.16 -5.04 -5.30
N PHE A 272 11.32 -4.89 -6.61
CA PHE A 272 11.53 -6.01 -7.53
C PHE A 272 13.05 -6.23 -7.71
N VAL A 273 13.57 -7.29 -7.08
CA VAL A 273 15.01 -7.54 -7.03
C VAL A 273 15.46 -8.20 -8.33
N ARG A 274 16.51 -7.62 -8.92
CA ARG A 274 17.13 -8.11 -10.16
C ARG A 274 18.30 -9.05 -9.87
N THR A 275 18.56 -10.00 -10.75
CA THR A 275 19.78 -10.83 -10.70
C THR A 275 21.04 -9.98 -10.77
N ASN A 276 21.07 -8.98 -11.64
CA ASN A 276 22.12 -7.96 -11.71
C ASN A 276 21.51 -6.56 -11.47
N PRO A 277 21.72 -5.95 -10.29
CA PRO A 277 21.17 -4.64 -9.96
C PRO A 277 21.64 -3.49 -10.87
N LYS A 278 22.77 -3.66 -11.57
CA LYS A 278 23.33 -2.63 -12.47
C LYS A 278 22.76 -2.71 -13.89
N ASP A 279 22.10 -3.81 -14.23
CA ASP A 279 21.55 -4.03 -15.56
C ASP A 279 20.02 -3.89 -15.53
N GLN A 280 19.53 -2.84 -16.18
CA GLN A 280 18.09 -2.53 -16.27
C GLN A 280 17.29 -3.55 -17.11
N ASN A 281 17.97 -4.45 -17.83
CA ASN A 281 17.34 -5.54 -18.57
C ASN A 281 17.49 -6.89 -17.86
N SER A 282 18.17 -6.93 -16.71
CA SER A 282 18.32 -8.16 -15.92
C SER A 282 16.97 -8.63 -15.39
N VAL A 283 16.80 -9.95 -15.38
CA VAL A 283 15.60 -10.63 -14.88
C VAL A 283 15.38 -10.34 -13.39
N TYR A 284 14.12 -10.36 -12.98
CA TYR A 284 13.69 -10.30 -11.60
C TYR A 284 13.71 -11.70 -10.99
N THR A 285 14.09 -11.78 -9.72
CA THR A 285 14.19 -13.05 -8.99
C THR A 285 13.21 -13.14 -7.82
N GLN A 286 12.69 -12.00 -7.36
CA GLN A 286 11.78 -11.89 -6.23
C GLN A 286 11.16 -10.48 -6.19
N ALA A 287 10.00 -10.37 -5.55
CA ALA A 287 9.42 -9.10 -5.11
C ALA A 287 9.45 -9.04 -3.58
N ARG A 288 9.69 -7.86 -3.01
CA ARG A 288 9.75 -7.63 -1.57
C ARG A 288 8.87 -6.45 -1.19
N CYS A 289 7.99 -6.63 -0.21
CA CYS A 289 7.24 -5.52 0.34
C CYS A 289 8.12 -4.78 1.37
N LEU A 290 8.19 -3.45 1.24
CA LEU A 290 8.93 -2.59 2.18
C LEU A 290 8.15 -2.32 3.47
N VAL A 291 6.84 -2.62 3.47
CA VAL A 291 5.96 -2.63 4.65
C VAL A 291 5.49 -4.07 4.84
N SER A 292 5.56 -4.58 6.07
CA SER A 292 5.08 -5.93 6.36
C SER A 292 4.35 -6.00 7.68
N PHE A 293 3.15 -6.56 7.65
CA PHE A 293 2.35 -6.94 8.81
C PHE A 293 2.62 -8.41 9.13
N ALA A 294 3.76 -8.67 9.75
CA ALA A 294 4.15 -10.02 10.14
C ALA A 294 3.91 -10.21 11.64
N PRO A 295 3.09 -11.19 12.08
CA PRO A 295 2.99 -11.52 13.48
C PRO A 295 4.35 -12.06 13.98
N LEU A 296 4.76 -11.62 15.16
CA LEU A 296 5.94 -12.15 15.85
C LEU A 296 5.49 -12.95 17.07
N VAL A 297 6.00 -14.17 17.22
CA VAL A 297 5.73 -14.99 18.40
C VAL A 297 6.53 -14.43 19.58
N MET A 298 5.84 -14.04 20.65
CA MET A 298 6.48 -13.64 21.90
C MET A 298 6.53 -14.83 22.86
N ALA A 299 7.69 -15.51 22.92
CA ALA A 299 7.88 -16.76 23.68
C ALA A 299 7.89 -16.60 25.22
N SER A 300 7.70 -15.40 25.76
CA SER A 300 7.82 -15.11 27.19
C SER A 300 6.71 -14.22 27.74
N ASP A 301 5.60 -14.09 27.02
CA ASP A 301 4.43 -13.37 27.51
C ASP A 301 3.45 -14.36 28.18
N THR A 302 3.26 -14.23 29.49
CA THR A 302 2.38 -15.11 30.25
C THR A 302 0.92 -14.77 29.93
N ALA A 303 0.27 -15.63 29.14
CA ALA A 303 -1.15 -15.55 28.86
C ALA A 303 -1.97 -15.89 30.12
N ASN A 304 -2.60 -14.89 30.72
CA ASN A 304 -3.50 -15.08 31.86
C ASN A 304 -4.94 -15.26 31.35
N PRO A 305 -5.62 -16.37 31.68
CA PRO A 305 -7.00 -16.57 31.25
C PRO A 305 -7.93 -15.50 31.83
N VAL A 306 -8.88 -15.04 31.01
CA VAL A 306 -9.92 -14.08 31.40
C VAL A 306 -11.29 -14.75 31.26
N GLY A 307 -12.00 -14.85 32.39
CA GLY A 307 -13.31 -15.51 32.49
C GLY A 307 -13.30 -16.80 33.32
N GLY A 308 -14.44 -17.15 33.93
CA GLY A 308 -14.57 -18.30 34.86
C GLY A 308 -15.02 -19.62 34.22
N GLY A 309 -14.90 -19.75 32.90
CA GLY A 309 -15.28 -20.97 32.18
C GLY A 309 -14.20 -22.07 32.25
N GLN A 310 -14.60 -23.33 32.07
CA GLN A 310 -13.72 -24.50 32.04
C GLN A 310 -12.70 -24.45 30.88
N TYR A 311 -12.97 -23.60 29.88
CA TYR A 311 -12.08 -23.27 28.76
C TYR A 311 -12.06 -21.74 28.61
N PRO A 312 -10.92 -21.06 28.86
CA PRO A 312 -10.83 -19.61 28.69
C PRO A 312 -10.93 -19.23 27.20
N GLN A 313 -11.89 -18.37 26.84
CA GLN A 313 -12.04 -17.87 25.47
C GLN A 313 -11.20 -16.61 25.18
N THR A 314 -10.55 -16.08 26.20
CA THR A 314 -9.77 -14.84 26.13
C THR A 314 -8.58 -14.94 27.06
N PHE A 315 -7.43 -14.49 26.57
CA PHE A 315 -6.21 -14.42 27.35
C PHE A 315 -5.69 -12.98 27.35
N LYS A 316 -5.27 -12.52 28.54
CA LYS A 316 -4.61 -11.24 28.73
C LYS A 316 -3.12 -11.47 28.84
N THR A 317 -2.36 -10.81 27.98
CA THR A 317 -0.89 -10.82 28.05
C THR A 317 -0.40 -9.43 28.45
N GLN A 318 0.88 -9.29 28.80
CA GLN A 318 1.45 -8.00 29.19
C GLN A 318 1.50 -7.01 28.01
N HIS A 319 1.54 -7.51 26.77
CA HIS A 319 1.69 -6.71 25.55
C HIS A 319 0.49 -6.79 24.59
N GLY A 320 -0.65 -7.37 24.98
CA GLY A 320 -1.85 -7.39 24.15
C GLY A 320 -3.04 -8.16 24.73
N HIS A 321 -4.22 -7.93 24.13
CA HIS A 321 -5.41 -8.76 24.31
C HIS A 321 -5.52 -9.71 23.12
N TRP A 322 -5.55 -11.02 23.38
CA TRP A 322 -5.76 -12.03 22.34
C TRP A 322 -7.19 -12.56 22.45
N THR A 323 -7.99 -12.37 21.39
CA THR A 323 -9.22 -13.13 21.13
C THR A 323 -8.90 -14.15 20.05
N GLY A 324 -8.73 -15.40 20.43
CA GLY A 324 -8.53 -16.50 19.51
C GLY A 324 -8.97 -17.78 20.19
N LEU A 325 -9.87 -18.52 19.54
CA LEU A 325 -10.13 -19.91 19.91
C LEU A 325 -8.80 -20.65 19.73
N GLN A 326 -8.26 -21.12 20.84
CA GLN A 326 -7.19 -22.10 20.85
C GLN A 326 -7.79 -23.39 20.28
N ASN A 327 -7.72 -23.55 18.96
CA ASN A 327 -7.92 -24.85 18.37
C ASN A 327 -6.62 -25.63 18.61
N ASP A 328 -6.71 -26.61 19.52
CA ASP A 328 -5.87 -27.80 19.45
C ASP A 328 -5.98 -28.46 18.06
#